data_AF-A0A6M3KDX9-F1
#
_entry.id   AF-A0A6M3KDX9-F1
#
_cell.length_a   1.000
_cell.length_b   1.000
_cell.length_c   1.000
_cell.angle_alpha   90.00
_cell.angle_beta   90.00
_cell.angle_gamma   90.00
#
_symmetry.space_group_name_H-M   'P 1'
#
loop_
_entity.id
_entity.type
_entity.pdbx_description
1 polymer ?
#
loop_
_entity_poly.entity_id
_entity_poly.type
_entity_poly.pdbx_seq_one_letter_code
_entity_poly.pdbx_strand_id
1 'polypeptide(L)' 'MIDRSKVSQALAKAIAYKNCNKDREAQDWARELIRLLEMAEILK' A
#
# COMPACT_ATOMS: atom_id res chain seq x y z
N MET A 1 -3.04 13.59 11.09
CA MET A 1 -4.23 13.61 10.20
C MET A 1 -3.89 12.76 9.00
N ILE A 2 -4.66 11.70 8.74
CA ILE A 2 -4.38 10.76 7.64
C ILE A 2 -4.56 11.48 6.30
N ASP A 3 -3.50 11.47 5.49
CA ASP A 3 -3.55 11.98 4.12
C ASP A 3 -4.27 10.97 3.22
N ARG A 4 -5.57 11.19 3.04
CA ARG A 4 -6.45 10.31 2.25
C ARG A 4 -6.01 10.20 0.79
N SER A 5 -5.35 11.22 0.24
CA SER A 5 -4.86 11.18 -1.15
C SER A 5 -3.71 10.18 -1.27
N LYS A 6 -2.75 10.22 -0.33
CA LYS A 6 -1.63 9.26 -0.30
C LYS A 6 -2.09 7.83 -0.03
N VAL A 7 -3.05 7.64 0.87
CA VAL A 7 -3.65 6.32 1.14
C VAL A 7 -4.32 5.75 -0.11
N SER A 8 -5.15 6.54 -0.81
CA SER A 8 -5.79 6.12 -2.05
C SER A 8 -4.76 5.78 -3.14
N GLN A 9 -3.70 6.59 -3.26
CA GLN A 9 -2.63 6.35 -4.22
C GLN A 9 -1.85 5.05 -3.91
N ALA A 10 -1.47 4.83 -2.66
CA ALA A 10 -0.74 3.62 -2.26
C ALA A 10 -1.57 2.36 -2.51
N LEU A 11 -2.86 2.38 -2.19
CA LEU A 11 -3.79 1.29 -2.48
C LEU A 11 -3.92 1.02 -3.99
N ALA A 12 -4.15 2.07 -4.79
CA ALA A 12 -4.30 1.93 -6.24
C ALA A 12 -3.04 1.33 -6.88
N LYS A 13 -1.86 1.76 -6.44
CA LYS A 13 -0.59 1.21 -6.92
C LYS A 13 -0.42 -0.25 -6.53
N ALA A 14 -0.66 -0.62 -5.27
CA ALA A 14 -0.56 -2.00 -4.82
C ALA A 14 -1.40 -2.96 -5.69
N ILE A 15 -2.66 -2.57 -5.98
CA ILE A 15 -3.57 -3.35 -6.84
C ILE A 15 -3.03 -3.42 -8.28
N ALA A 16 -2.61 -2.28 -8.85
CA ALA A 16 -2.11 -2.23 -10.22
C ALA A 16 -0.86 -3.10 -10.41
N TYR A 17 0.11 -3.03 -9.50
CA TYR A 17 1.31 -3.86 -9.55
C TYR A 17 0.97 -5.35 -9.40
N LYS A 18 0.04 -5.70 -8.49
CA LYS A 18 -0.39 -7.09 -8.33
C LYS A 18 -1.03 -7.65 -9.60
N ASN A 19 -1.89 -6.86 -10.26
CA ASN A 19 -2.53 -7.23 -11.52
C ASN A 19 -1.53 -7.42 -12.67
N CYS A 20 -0.36 -6.79 -12.59
CA CYS A 20 0.73 -6.95 -13.55
C CYS A 20 1.73 -8.07 -13.16
N ASN A 21 1.41 -8.93 -12.18
CA ASN A 21 2.31 -9.95 -11.62
C ASN A 21 3.63 -9.38 -11.06
N LYS A 22 3.64 -8.12 -10.66
CA LYS A 22 4.77 -7.44 -10.03
C LYS A 22 4.64 -7.53 -8.51
N ASP A 23 4.80 -8.74 -8.00
CA ASP A 23 4.48 -9.07 -6.61
C ASP A 23 5.31 -8.30 -5.58
N ARG A 24 6.58 -8.04 -5.88
CA ARG A 24 7.45 -7.28 -4.98
C ARG A 24 6.99 -5.83 -4.83
N GLU A 25 6.75 -5.15 -5.96
CA GLU A 25 6.27 -3.78 -5.95
C GLU A 25 4.89 -3.67 -5.32
N ALA A 26 4.00 -4.65 -5.56
CA ALA A 26 2.71 -4.73 -4.89
C ALA A 26 2.86 -4.81 -3.36
N GLN A 27 3.78 -5.64 -2.86
CA GLN A 27 4.07 -5.74 -1.43
C GLN A 27 4.67 -4.45 -0.86
N ASP A 28 5.56 -3.79 -1.58
CA ASP A 28 6.17 -2.54 -1.14
C ASP A 28 5.11 -1.43 -1.02
N TRP A 29 4.18 -1.32 -1.97
CA TRP A 29 3.05 -0.38 -1.89
C TRP A 29 2.04 -0.76 -0.80
N ALA A 30 1.82 -2.05 -0.53
CA ALA A 30 0.98 -2.50 0.57
C ALA A 30 1.58 -2.13 1.94
N ARG A 31 2.90 -2.27 2.10
CA ARG A 31 3.61 -1.82 3.32
C ARG A 31 3.52 -0.31 3.49
N GLU A 32 3.69 0.45 2.42
CA GLU A 32 3.55 1.91 2.44
C GLU A 32 2.13 2.34 2.80
N LEU A 33 1.11 1.68 2.26
CA LEU A 33 -0.29 1.91 2.62
C LEU A 33 -0.51 1.74 4.12
N ILE A 34 0.03 0.69 4.71
CA ILE A 34 -0.12 0.38 6.13
C ILE A 34 0.64 1.39 7.01
N ARG A 35 1.81 1.82 6.56
CA ARG A 35 2.56 2.92 7.21
C ARG A 35 1.75 4.21 7.21
N LEU A 36 1.11 4.56 6.09
CA LEU A 36 0.27 5.75 5.96
C LEU A 36 -1.02 5.69 6.78
N LEU A 37 -1.53 4.48 7.04
CA LEU A 37 -2.68 4.25 7.92
C LEU A 37 -2.30 4.25 9.40
N GLU A 38 -1.01 4.39 9.74
CA GLU A 38 -0.49 4.25 11.12
C GLU A 38 -0.80 2.86 11.73
N MET A 39 -0.96 1.83 10.88
CA MET A 39 -1.37 0.47 11.26
C MET A 39 -0.23 -0.56 11.12
N ALA A 40 1.01 -0.16 11.43
CA ALA A 40 2.22 -0.95 11.18
C ALA A 40 2.17 -2.40 11.72
N GLU A 41 1.38 -2.67 12.76
CA GLU A 41 1.28 -3.98 13.40
C GLU A 41 0.35 -5.01 12.70
N ILE A 42 -0.38 -4.61 11.65
CA ILE A 42 -1.32 -5.50 10.94
C ILE A 42 -0.60 -6.54 10.06
N LEU A 43 0.60 -6.24 9.58
CA LEU A 43 1.40 -7.22 8.84
C LEU A 43 2.32 -7.96 9.81
N LYS A 44 1.95 -9.20 10.13
CA LYS A 44 2.83 -10.19 10.77
C LYS A 44 3.43 -11.13 9.73
#